data_AF-E9HU17-F1
#
_entry.id   AF-E9HU17-F1
#
_cell.length_a   1.000
_cell.length_b   1.000
_cell.length_c   1.000
_cell.angle_alpha   90.00
_cell.angle_beta   90.00
_cell.angle_gamma   90.00
#
_symmetry.space_group_name_H-M   'P 1'
#
loop_
_entity.id
_entity.type
_entity.pdbx_description
1 polymer ?
#
loop_
_entity_poly.entity_id
_entity_poly.type
_entity_poly.pdbx_seq_one_letter_code
_entity_poly.pdbx_strand_id
1 'polypeptide(L)'
;MAESVVPALTSIAEEEEVVFDDTITDPARLKRFRTTAKMIHTNAGKKLMQSVKVGEGRDTVRALRAIYVRDFDSLEKHHDRYVQCNAPNCSQDDFDGERDWIQAVIYDHQAILAKCDDYLAQTNPKPASTVSRASSRHSSVSSRHSSLLTSS
;
A
#
# COMPACT_ATOMS: atom_id res chain seq x y z
N MET A 1 -26.80 33.46 38.78
CA MET A 1 -25.38 33.09 38.64
C MET A 1 -25.35 31.80 37.84
N ALA A 2 -24.88 31.88 36.60
CA ALA A 2 -24.81 30.75 35.68
C ALA A 2 -23.40 30.15 35.78
N GLU A 3 -23.29 28.91 36.23
CA GLU A 3 -22.05 28.16 36.16
C GLU A 3 -22.21 27.08 35.09
N SER A 4 -21.59 27.36 33.95
CA SER A 4 -21.45 26.48 32.79
C SER A 4 -20.33 25.49 33.08
N VAL A 5 -20.66 24.20 33.17
CA VAL A 5 -19.65 23.13 33.22
C VAL A 5 -19.55 22.53 31.83
N VAL A 6 -18.52 22.97 31.11
CA VAL A 6 -18.11 22.43 29.81
C VAL A 6 -17.37 21.12 30.06
N PRO A 7 -17.69 20.00 29.39
CA PRO A 7 -16.89 18.80 29.49
C PRO A 7 -15.65 18.96 28.62
N ALA A 8 -14.48 18.96 29.25
CA ALA A 8 -13.19 18.90 28.56
C ALA A 8 -12.99 17.48 28.02
N LEU A 9 -13.37 17.27 26.75
CA LEU A 9 -12.75 16.26 25.90
C LEU A 9 -11.32 16.70 25.63
N THR A 10 -10.36 15.80 25.85
CA THR A 10 -9.19 15.49 25.01
C THR A 10 -8.00 15.01 25.85
N SER A 11 -7.56 13.78 25.58
CA SER A 11 -6.15 13.38 25.45
C SER A 11 -6.14 11.91 25.00
N ILE A 12 -6.18 11.70 23.69
CA ILE A 12 -5.04 11.20 22.88
C ILE A 12 -4.68 9.79 23.35
N ALA A 13 -5.29 8.80 22.72
CA ALA A 13 -4.84 7.43 22.78
C ALA A 13 -3.47 7.38 22.12
N GLU A 14 -2.42 7.25 22.92
CA GLU A 14 -1.13 6.78 22.46
C GLU A 14 -1.37 5.38 21.85
N GLU A 15 -1.25 5.28 20.53
CA GLU A 15 -1.12 3.99 19.87
C GLU A 15 0.21 3.41 20.34
N GLU A 16 0.18 2.69 21.47
CA GLU A 16 1.30 1.90 21.97
C GLU A 16 1.71 0.99 20.81
N GLU A 17 2.88 1.26 20.23
CA GLU A 17 3.52 0.34 19.31
C GLU A 17 3.76 -0.94 20.13
N VAL A 18 2.86 -1.91 20.00
CA VAL A 18 2.96 -3.18 20.72
C VAL A 18 4.20 -3.87 20.18
N VAL A 19 5.33 -3.63 20.83
CA VAL A 19 6.61 -4.30 20.53
C VAL A 19 6.34 -5.79 20.63
N PHE A 20 6.41 -6.46 19.48
CA PHE A 20 6.22 -7.89 19.42
C PHE A 20 7.41 -8.58 20.06
N ASP A 21 7.17 -9.20 21.21
CA ASP A 21 8.14 -10.03 21.89
C ASP A 21 7.97 -11.48 21.41
N ASP A 22 8.93 -11.93 20.59
CA ASP A 22 8.98 -13.27 20.02
C ASP A 22 9.04 -14.38 21.09
N THR A 23 9.34 -14.06 22.35
CA THR A 23 9.38 -15.03 23.44
C THR A 23 7.99 -15.42 23.97
N ILE A 24 6.94 -14.69 23.57
CA ILE A 24 5.56 -14.98 23.98
C ILE A 24 5.05 -16.26 23.28
N THR A 25 4.59 -17.22 24.09
CA THR A 25 4.02 -18.49 23.62
C THR A 25 2.58 -18.73 24.04
N ASP A 26 2.03 -17.89 24.94
CA ASP A 26 0.64 -18.02 25.41
C ASP A 26 -0.37 -17.84 24.26
N PRO A 27 -1.15 -18.88 23.90
CA PRO A 27 -2.09 -18.82 22.78
C PRO A 27 -3.14 -17.71 22.93
N ALA A 28 -3.61 -17.44 24.16
CA ALA A 28 -4.60 -16.40 24.40
C ALA A 28 -4.04 -15.00 24.14
N ARG A 29 -2.79 -14.74 24.52
CA ARG A 29 -2.07 -13.49 24.21
C ARG A 29 -1.74 -13.38 22.72
N LEU A 30 -1.28 -14.46 22.08
CA LEU A 30 -1.01 -14.48 20.63
C LEU A 30 -2.29 -14.23 19.82
N LYS A 31 -3.43 -14.81 20.21
CA LYS A 31 -4.73 -14.55 19.57
C LYS A 31 -5.14 -13.09 19.68
N ARG A 32 -4.88 -12.46 20.84
CA ARG A 32 -5.12 -11.03 21.05
C ARG A 32 -4.26 -10.17 20.13
N PHE A 33 -2.95 -10.43 20.04
CA PHE A 33 -2.07 -9.69 19.13
C PHE A 33 -2.51 -9.79 17.67
N ARG A 34 -2.79 -11.01 17.19
CA ARG A 34 -3.37 -11.23 15.86
C ARG A 34 -4.64 -10.41 15.62
N THR A 35 -5.56 -10.41 16.59
CA THR A 35 -6.84 -9.70 16.46
C THR A 35 -6.65 -8.19 16.45
N THR A 36 -5.73 -7.67 17.27
CA THR A 36 -5.33 -6.26 17.26
C THR A 36 -4.69 -5.87 15.93
N ALA A 37 -3.75 -6.67 15.42
CA ALA A 37 -3.12 -6.44 14.13
C ALA A 37 -4.16 -6.43 12.98
N LYS A 38 -5.14 -7.35 13.02
CA LYS A 38 -6.26 -7.35 12.07
C LYS A 38 -7.08 -6.07 12.15
N MET A 39 -7.33 -5.56 13.35
CA MET A 39 -8.06 -4.31 13.55
C MET A 39 -7.29 -3.12 12.94
N ILE A 40 -5.99 -3.01 13.22
CA ILE A 40 -5.10 -1.97 12.69
C ILE A 40 -5.11 -2.00 11.15
N HIS A 41 -4.85 -3.18 10.56
CA HIS A 41 -4.91 -3.39 9.11
C HIS A 41 -6.26 -3.00 8.52
N THR A 42 -7.36 -3.42 9.14
CA THR A 42 -8.73 -3.06 8.69
C THR A 42 -8.95 -1.55 8.72
N ASN A 43 -8.47 -0.86 9.76
CA ASN A 43 -8.61 0.59 9.88
C ASN A 43 -7.74 1.32 8.84
N ALA A 44 -6.52 0.85 8.60
CA ALA A 44 -5.68 1.36 7.52
C ALA A 44 -6.35 1.19 6.14
N GLY A 45 -6.97 0.03 5.89
CA GLY A 45 -7.74 -0.23 4.66
C GLY A 45 -8.92 0.72 4.48
N LYS A 46 -9.69 0.98 5.54
CA LYS A 46 -10.79 1.97 5.52
C LYS A 46 -10.29 3.37 5.21
N LYS A 47 -9.18 3.79 5.85
CA LYS A 47 -8.57 5.10 5.61
C LYS A 47 -8.07 5.25 4.18
N LEU A 48 -7.41 4.21 3.65
CA LEU A 48 -6.97 4.16 2.25
C LEU A 48 -8.15 4.26 1.27
N MET A 49 -9.20 3.48 1.48
CA MET A 49 -10.38 3.52 0.61
C MET A 49 -11.13 4.85 0.69
N GLN A 50 -11.15 5.50 1.86
CA GLN A 50 -11.71 6.84 2.00
C GLN A 50 -10.90 7.87 1.21
N SER A 51 -9.56 7.83 1.32
CA SER A 51 -8.63 8.67 0.56
C SER A 51 -8.83 8.52 -0.96
N VAL A 52 -8.91 7.28 -1.45
CA VAL A 52 -9.23 6.98 -2.86
C VAL A 52 -10.60 7.54 -3.24
N LYS A 53 -11.62 7.36 -2.41
CA LYS A 53 -13.00 7.83 -2.68
C LYS A 53 -13.09 9.35 -2.78
N VAL A 54 -12.36 10.10 -1.96
CA VAL A 54 -12.36 11.58 -2.01
C VAL A 54 -11.39 12.14 -3.05
N GLY A 55 -10.61 11.28 -3.72
CA GLY A 55 -9.67 11.69 -4.74
C GLY A 55 -8.44 12.41 -4.18
N GLU A 56 -7.95 12.01 -3.01
CA GLU A 56 -6.74 12.57 -2.41
C GLU A 56 -5.51 12.41 -3.29
N GLY A 57 -4.50 13.27 -3.08
CA GLY A 57 -3.27 13.27 -3.89
C GLY A 57 -2.56 11.91 -3.92
N ARG A 58 -1.93 11.62 -5.06
CA ARG A 58 -1.25 10.33 -5.32
C ARG A 58 -0.22 9.96 -4.25
N ASP A 59 0.53 10.94 -3.78
CA ASP A 59 1.57 10.68 -2.77
C ASP A 59 0.94 10.29 -1.43
N THR A 60 -0.19 10.90 -1.06
CA THR A 60 -0.97 10.50 0.11
C THR A 60 -1.51 9.07 -0.04
N VAL A 61 -2.11 8.76 -1.19
CA VAL A 61 -2.64 7.41 -1.46
C VAL A 61 -1.51 6.37 -1.46
N ARG A 62 -0.34 6.67 -2.03
CA ARG A 62 0.84 5.78 -1.97
C ARG A 62 1.35 5.57 -0.55
N ALA A 63 1.40 6.62 0.26
CA ALA A 63 1.81 6.52 1.65
C ALA A 63 0.83 5.65 2.47
N LEU A 64 -0.48 5.84 2.28
CA LEU A 64 -1.51 5.02 2.92
C LEU A 64 -1.47 3.56 2.42
N ARG A 65 -1.19 3.33 1.14
CA ARG A 65 -0.99 1.97 0.59
C ARG A 65 0.21 1.29 1.24
N ALA A 66 1.33 1.99 1.42
CA ALA A 66 2.51 1.45 2.07
C ALA A 66 2.24 1.06 3.53
N ILE A 67 1.51 1.90 4.27
CA ILE A 67 1.03 1.58 5.63
C ILE A 67 0.15 0.33 5.61
N TYR A 68 -0.83 0.27 4.71
CA TYR A 68 -1.76 -0.84 4.61
C TYR A 68 -1.06 -2.19 4.32
N VAL A 69 -0.05 -2.19 3.46
CA VAL A 69 0.78 -3.38 3.17
C VAL A 69 1.62 -3.77 4.39
N ARG A 70 2.32 -2.82 5.02
CA ARG A 70 3.13 -3.08 6.22
C ARG A 70 2.29 -3.67 7.36
N ASP A 71 1.09 -3.14 7.57
CA ASP A 71 0.20 -3.62 8.64
C ASP A 71 -0.34 -5.03 8.33
N PHE A 72 -0.45 -5.40 7.04
CA PHE A 72 -0.74 -6.77 6.63
C PHE A 72 0.41 -7.72 6.94
N ASP A 73 1.66 -7.33 6.63
CA ASP A 73 2.85 -8.15 6.95
C ASP A 73 2.95 -8.42 8.46
N SER A 74 2.60 -7.44 9.30
CA SER A 74 2.55 -7.59 10.75
C SER A 74 1.46 -8.59 11.18
N LEU A 75 0.26 -8.45 10.61
CA LEU A 75 -0.85 -9.36 10.84
C LEU A 75 -0.51 -10.81 10.47
N GLU A 76 0.12 -11.03 9.32
CA GLU A 76 0.56 -12.35 8.86
C GLU A 76 1.56 -12.97 9.83
N LYS A 77 2.57 -12.20 10.27
CA LYS A 77 3.54 -12.66 11.28
C LYS A 77 2.89 -13.07 12.61
N HIS A 78 1.94 -12.29 13.12
CA HIS A 78 1.22 -12.64 14.34
C HIS A 78 0.33 -13.88 14.15
N HIS A 79 -0.27 -14.03 12.97
CA HIS A 79 -1.06 -15.22 12.63
C HIS A 79 -0.18 -16.47 12.59
N ASP A 80 0.95 -16.41 11.89
CA ASP A 80 1.89 -17.54 11.78
C ASP A 80 2.42 -17.96 13.14
N ARG A 81 2.79 -16.99 14.00
CA ARG A 81 3.21 -17.29 15.37
C ARG A 81 2.11 -17.97 16.17
N TYR A 82 0.87 -17.48 16.08
CA TYR A 82 -0.26 -18.12 16.77
C TYR A 82 -0.43 -19.57 16.30
N VAL A 83 -0.45 -19.83 14.99
CA VAL A 83 -0.64 -21.17 14.45
C VAL A 83 0.51 -22.09 14.89
N GLN A 84 1.76 -21.63 14.82
CA GLN A 84 2.92 -22.40 15.26
C GLN A 84 2.86 -22.77 16.75
N CYS A 85 2.51 -21.82 17.62
CA CYS A 85 2.45 -22.06 19.06
C CYS A 85 1.20 -22.85 19.49
N ASN A 86 0.10 -22.73 18.74
CA ASN A 86 -1.16 -23.41 19.04
C ASN A 86 -1.24 -24.81 18.40
N ALA A 87 -0.36 -25.12 17.44
CA ALA A 87 -0.36 -26.38 16.69
C ALA A 87 -0.40 -27.66 17.55
N PRO A 88 0.31 -27.77 18.69
CA PRO A 88 0.27 -28.97 19.52
C PRO A 88 -1.10 -29.28 20.14
N ASN A 89 -1.99 -28.28 20.19
CA ASN A 89 -3.30 -28.36 20.87
C ASN A 89 -4.48 -28.28 19.89
N CYS A 90 -4.23 -28.23 18.57
CA CYS A 90 -5.26 -28.05 17.55
C CYS A 90 -5.70 -29.36 16.92
N SER A 91 -7.01 -29.48 16.70
CA SER A 91 -7.60 -30.47 15.79
C SER A 91 -7.42 -30.04 14.32
N GLN A 92 -7.70 -30.94 13.38
CA GLN A 92 -7.71 -30.62 11.96
C GLN A 92 -8.74 -29.52 11.63
N ASP A 93 -9.91 -29.57 12.27
CA ASP A 93 -10.97 -28.57 12.11
C ASP A 93 -10.52 -27.18 12.57
N ASP A 94 -9.71 -27.10 13.63
CA ASP A 94 -9.12 -25.84 14.09
C ASP A 94 -8.17 -25.25 13.05
N PHE A 95 -7.32 -26.08 12.43
CA PHE A 95 -6.43 -25.62 11.36
C PHE A 95 -7.18 -25.18 10.11
N ASP A 96 -8.24 -25.90 9.74
CA ASP A 96 -9.10 -25.54 8.63
C ASP A 96 -9.78 -24.18 8.88
N GLY A 97 -10.28 -23.95 10.10
CA GLY A 97 -10.85 -22.67 10.50
C GLY A 97 -9.85 -21.52 10.49
N GLU A 98 -8.60 -21.75 10.92
CA GLU A 98 -7.54 -20.75 10.88
C GLU A 98 -7.09 -20.44 9.44
N ARG A 99 -7.02 -21.46 8.57
CA ARG A 99 -6.76 -21.28 7.14
C ARG A 99 -7.85 -20.43 6.49
N ASP A 100 -9.12 -20.75 6.73
CA ASP A 100 -10.24 -20.01 6.17
C ASP A 100 -10.25 -18.55 6.66
N TRP A 101 -9.88 -18.34 7.92
CA TRP A 101 -9.76 -17.00 8.50
C TRP A 101 -8.70 -16.15 7.80
N ILE A 102 -7.47 -16.66 7.63
CA ILE A 102 -6.40 -15.88 6.97
C ILE A 102 -6.70 -15.71 5.47
N GLN A 103 -7.31 -16.71 4.82
CA GLN A 103 -7.69 -16.62 3.42
C GLN A 103 -8.72 -15.52 3.16
N ALA A 104 -9.69 -15.32 4.07
CA ALA A 104 -10.64 -14.21 4.00
C ALA A 104 -9.93 -12.85 4.12
N VAL A 105 -8.96 -12.73 5.03
CA VAL A 105 -8.17 -11.50 5.19
C VAL A 105 -7.34 -11.21 3.93
N ILE A 106 -6.71 -12.23 3.34
CA ILE A 106 -5.94 -12.11 2.09
C ILE A 106 -6.84 -11.60 0.96
N TYR A 107 -8.05 -12.14 0.85
CA TYR A 107 -9.01 -11.74 -0.19
C TYR A 107 -9.38 -10.25 -0.07
N ASP A 108 -9.74 -9.79 1.13
CA ASP A 108 -10.06 -8.39 1.38
C ASP A 108 -8.84 -7.48 1.14
N HIS A 109 -7.65 -7.94 1.53
CA HIS A 109 -6.40 -7.25 1.29
C HIS A 109 -6.15 -6.99 -0.20
N GLN A 110 -6.24 -8.04 -1.01
CA GLN A 110 -6.06 -7.97 -2.46
C GLN A 110 -7.12 -7.07 -3.12
N ALA A 111 -8.38 -7.17 -2.70
CA ALA A 111 -9.46 -6.36 -3.25
C ALA A 111 -9.26 -4.84 -3.01
N ILE A 112 -8.73 -4.47 -1.84
CA ILE A 112 -8.39 -3.07 -1.53
C ILE A 112 -7.17 -2.60 -2.35
N LEU A 113 -6.14 -3.43 -2.49
CA LEU A 113 -4.97 -3.08 -3.31
C LEU A 113 -5.34 -2.88 -4.78
N ALA A 114 -6.17 -3.75 -5.36
CA ALA A 114 -6.63 -3.62 -6.73
C ALA A 114 -7.30 -2.25 -6.99
N LYS A 115 -8.23 -1.83 -6.11
CA LYS A 115 -8.90 -0.53 -6.20
C LYS A 115 -7.93 0.65 -6.08
N CYS A 116 -6.94 0.53 -5.18
CA CYS A 116 -5.91 1.53 -5.03
C CYS A 116 -5.03 1.65 -6.28
N ASP A 117 -4.63 0.51 -6.86
CA ASP A 117 -3.76 0.46 -8.02
C ASP A 117 -4.48 1.00 -9.27
N ASP A 118 -5.77 0.69 -9.44
CA ASP A 118 -6.63 1.28 -10.47
C ASP A 118 -6.69 2.81 -10.35
N TYR A 119 -6.88 3.33 -9.14
CA TYR A 119 -6.87 4.78 -8.89
C TYR A 119 -5.51 5.42 -9.25
N LEU A 120 -4.41 4.81 -8.81
CA LEU A 120 -3.06 5.32 -9.05
C LEU A 120 -2.66 5.26 -10.54
N ALA A 121 -3.21 4.31 -11.30
CA ALA A 121 -3.05 4.20 -12.74
C ALA A 121 -3.85 5.27 -13.49
N GLN A 122 -5.11 5.47 -13.12
CA GLN A 122 -6.00 6.48 -13.74
C GLN A 122 -5.54 7.91 -13.48
N THR A 123 -4.93 8.16 -12.32
CA THR A 123 -4.41 9.50 -11.94
C THR A 123 -2.98 9.74 -12.41
N ASN A 124 -2.40 8.83 -13.20
CA ASN A 124 -1.06 9.03 -13.75
C ASN A 124 -1.09 10.15 -14.81
N PRO A 125 -0.34 11.25 -14.65
CA PRO A 125 -0.26 12.23 -15.72
C PRO A 125 0.33 11.53 -16.95
N LYS A 126 -0.39 11.63 -18.06
CA LYS A 126 0.12 11.16 -19.36
C LYS A 126 1.50 11.80 -19.55
N PRO A 127 2.56 11.01 -19.82
CA PRO A 127 3.86 11.60 -20.07
C PRO A 127 3.66 12.64 -21.16
N ALA A 128 4.02 13.89 -20.86
CA ALA A 128 3.98 14.96 -21.85
C ALA A 128 4.74 14.43 -23.05
N SER A 129 4.03 14.17 -24.14
CA SER A 129 4.65 13.77 -25.39
C SER A 129 5.57 14.91 -25.72
N THR A 130 6.87 14.72 -25.48
CA THR A 130 7.91 15.57 -26.02
C THR A 130 7.75 15.39 -27.52
N VAL A 131 6.93 16.25 -28.13
CA VAL A 131 6.94 16.48 -29.55
C VAL A 131 8.37 16.93 -29.82
N SER A 132 9.19 15.97 -30.22
CA SER A 132 10.48 16.23 -30.83
C SER A 132 10.17 17.10 -32.03
N ARG A 133 10.21 18.42 -31.82
CA ARG A 133 10.22 19.41 -32.87
C ARG A 133 11.57 19.25 -33.55
N ALA A 134 11.70 18.21 -34.36
CA ALA A 134 12.79 18.02 -35.29
C ALA A 134 12.73 19.24 -36.21
N SER A 135 13.60 20.20 -35.93
CA SER A 135 13.85 21.34 -36.78
C SER A 135 14.24 20.80 -38.14
N SER A 136 13.37 20.98 -39.14
CA SER A 136 13.69 20.70 -40.54
C SER A 136 14.74 21.71 -40.99
N ARG A 137 16.01 21.41 -40.72
CA ARG A 137 17.12 22.07 -41.40
C ARG A 137 17.17 21.51 -42.82
N HIS A 138 16.50 22.25 -43.72
CA HIS A 138 16.71 22.16 -45.15
C HIS A 138 18.21 22.40 -45.43
N SER A 139 18.89 21.41 -45.99
CA SER A 139 20.16 21.61 -46.67
C SER A 139 19.91 21.52 -48.18
N SER A 140 19.69 22.67 -48.79
CA SER A 140 19.77 22.85 -50.24
C SER A 140 21.23 22.76 -50.67
N VAL A 141 21.57 21.77 -51.49
CA VAL A 141 22.82 21.82 -52.28
C VAL A 141 22.44 21.55 -53.73
N SER A 142 22.35 22.64 -54.48
CA SER A 142 22.12 22.65 -55.93
C SER A 142 23.39 22.29 -56.69
N SER A 143 23.17 21.58 -57.79
CA SER A 143 24.11 21.07 -58.78
C SER A 143 24.83 22.16 -59.59
N ARG A 144 26.10 21.90 -59.99
CA ARG A 144 26.64 21.88 -61.38
C ARG A 144 28.11 22.36 -61.55
N HIS A 145 28.85 21.56 -62.32
CA HIS A 145 29.95 21.89 -63.26
C HIS A 145 31.21 22.64 -62.79
N SER A 146 32.39 22.08 -63.04
CA SER A 146 33.15 22.32 -64.28
C SER A 146 34.49 21.56 -64.31
N SER A 147 34.88 21.24 -65.53
CA SER A 147 36.07 20.55 -66.03
C SER A 147 37.41 21.23 -65.69
N LEU A 148 38.52 20.49 -65.89
CA LEU A 148 39.70 20.78 -66.72
C LEU A 148 40.97 20.08 -66.11
N LEU A 149 41.61 19.15 -66.84
CA LEU A 149 42.95 19.29 -67.48
C LEU A 149 44.15 19.18 -66.47
N THR A 150 45.29 18.50 -66.62
CA THR A 150 46.06 17.83 -67.70
C THR A 150 47.08 16.83 -67.08
N SER A 151 47.55 15.86 -67.87
CA SER A 151 48.97 15.44 -68.14
C SER A 151 50.02 15.42 -67.00
N SER A 152 50.95 14.45 -66.87
CA SER A 152 51.60 13.54 -67.83
C SER A 152 52.07 12.25 -67.16
#